data_AF-A0A9E3B367-F1
#
_entry.id   AF-A0A9E3B367-F1
#
_cell.length_a   1.000
_cell.length_b   1.000
_cell.length_c   1.000
_cell.angle_alpha   90.00
_cell.angle_beta   90.00
_cell.angle_gamma   90.00
#
_symmetry.space_group_name_H-M   'P 1'
#
loop_
_entity.id
_entity.type
_entity.pdbx_description
1 polymer ?
#
loop_
_entity_poly.entity_id
_entity_poly.type
_entity_poly.pdbx_seq_one_letter_code
_entity_poly.pdbx_strand_id
1 'polypeptide(L)'
;MEDTPNTPPRSRNRLVDARISQHWSQQEVADRIGTTHVNVSRWERGITRPSPYFRRKLSKLFSKDEEELDLAFQPELPTESVAEEPVNLAPITGSVTGTDGPINRAPPISSGPIYDPIIPLPSSTPLIGREEEIVAIKQRLFTGSNVALTALNGLPGVGKTTLAIALAHDPEVRAHFQHGILWAGLGPDPNLDRRLIRWGTMLGLSSGEMSNMQDREELALSLRSAIGTRSMLLIIDDAWDVNDALTFKVGGPNCAHLITTRYTAIAVHVAGEGATRLQELTTDESMELLRLLAPQVINQEEQKALDLVEAVGGLPLALTLMGNYLRLQAYSGQARRIQSALQRLKDTAGRMQIEEPRGPVERHPSMPTQKTLSLQSIISVTDQQLSAEARKALYALSVLPSKPDNFSEEAVVAVTDCSLDAIDELIDAGLLETSIEGRYMLHQTIADYARLHQVGTEPAERLIQYAHEFVEEHRTDYELLDLESGVIIAALEAAHALNRKEELVRNVCEFAPFLLMRGNYSLAKRHVERAHAAAADIDDTYGVANTLLYRGLIEQKQGNYSQA
;
A
#
# COMPACT_ATOMS: atom_id res chain seq x y z
N MET A 1 0.62 44.76 -2.20
CA MET A 1 2.09 44.63 -2.17
C MET A 1 2.50 44.69 -0.70
N GLU A 2 3.49 43.87 -0.31
CA GLU A 2 3.75 43.26 1.02
C GLU A 2 2.94 41.96 1.19
N ASP A 3 3.33 40.76 0.75
CA ASP A 3 4.61 40.05 0.53
C ASP A 3 5.30 39.55 1.81
N THR A 4 5.00 38.30 2.20
CA THR A 4 5.82 37.41 3.07
C THR A 4 5.60 35.94 2.64
N PRO A 5 6.61 35.07 2.80
CA PRO A 5 7.21 34.41 1.65
C PRO A 5 6.94 32.91 1.56
N ASN A 6 6.77 32.45 0.33
CA ASN A 6 6.97 31.06 -0.08
C ASN A 6 8.38 30.63 0.35
N THR A 7 8.51 29.83 1.39
CA THR A 7 9.82 29.41 1.89
C THR A 7 10.30 28.24 1.00
N PRO A 8 11.34 28.42 0.16
CA PRO A 8 11.88 27.31 -0.62
C PRO A 8 12.46 26.24 0.32
N PRO A 9 12.61 24.98 -0.12
CA PRO A 9 13.29 23.96 0.68
C PRO A 9 14.64 24.52 1.13
N ARG A 10 14.89 24.52 2.45
CA ARG A 10 16.16 24.99 3.00
C ARG A 10 17.28 24.13 2.41
N SER A 11 18.15 24.77 1.62
CA SER A 11 19.41 24.19 1.17
C SER A 11 20.19 23.71 2.40
N ARG A 12 20.66 22.46 2.38
CA ARG A 12 21.50 21.88 3.42
C ARG A 12 22.91 22.44 3.27
N ASN A 13 23.07 23.69 3.67
CA ASN A 13 24.31 24.44 3.46
C ASN A 13 25.50 23.71 4.11
N ARG A 14 25.31 22.99 5.22
CA ARG A 14 26.39 22.23 5.86
C ARG A 14 26.91 21.05 5.03
N LEU A 15 26.04 20.35 4.31
CA LEU A 15 26.44 19.27 3.39
C LEU A 15 27.17 19.85 2.16
N VAL A 16 26.65 20.97 1.63
CA VAL A 16 27.27 21.71 0.52
C VAL A 16 28.66 22.21 0.94
N ASP A 17 28.77 22.81 2.12
CA ASP A 17 30.02 23.34 2.67
C ASP A 17 31.03 22.21 2.94
N ALA A 18 30.58 21.06 3.45
CA ALA A 18 31.44 19.90 3.64
C ALA A 18 32.02 19.41 2.30
N ARG A 19 31.20 19.36 1.24
CA ARG A 19 31.68 19.01 -0.10
C ARG A 19 32.64 20.05 -0.68
N ILE A 20 32.30 21.34 -0.60
CA ILE A 20 33.14 22.43 -1.15
C ILE A 20 34.47 22.51 -0.41
N SER A 21 34.48 22.29 0.91
CA SER A 21 35.71 22.27 1.73
C SER A 21 36.70 21.18 1.32
N GLN A 22 36.21 20.08 0.73
CA GLN A 22 37.01 18.98 0.20
C GLN A 22 37.33 19.11 -1.30
N HIS A 23 36.84 20.19 -1.94
CA HIS A 23 36.98 20.47 -3.37
C HIS A 23 36.41 19.36 -4.28
N TRP A 24 35.35 18.68 -3.83
CA TRP A 24 34.68 17.65 -4.62
C TRP A 24 33.47 18.21 -5.38
N SER A 25 33.26 17.68 -6.57
CA SER A 25 32.02 17.79 -7.32
C SER A 25 30.93 16.89 -6.72
N GLN A 26 29.67 17.18 -7.05
CA GLN A 26 28.54 16.33 -6.65
C GLN A 26 28.66 14.90 -7.23
N GLN A 27 29.32 14.73 -8.39
CA GLN A 27 29.57 13.42 -9.01
C GLN A 27 30.62 12.62 -8.21
N GLU A 28 31.70 13.26 -7.78
CA GLU A 28 32.74 12.57 -6.99
C GLU A 28 32.23 12.13 -5.62
N VAL A 29 31.33 12.89 -4.99
CA VAL A 29 30.63 12.44 -3.78
C VAL A 29 29.75 11.23 -4.08
N ALA A 30 29.02 11.28 -5.20
CA ALA A 30 28.13 10.20 -5.61
C ALA A 30 28.87 8.88 -5.86
N ASP A 31 29.99 8.94 -6.58
CA ASP A 31 30.84 7.77 -6.87
C ASP A 31 31.40 7.15 -5.59
N ARG A 32 31.83 7.98 -4.63
CA ARG A 32 32.43 7.52 -3.36
C ARG A 32 31.46 6.87 -2.38
N ILE A 33 30.16 7.18 -2.50
CA ILE A 33 29.12 6.57 -1.64
C ILE A 33 28.22 5.57 -2.39
N GLY A 34 28.46 5.36 -3.69
CA GLY A 34 27.69 4.44 -4.53
C GLY A 34 26.27 4.94 -4.78
N THR A 35 26.13 6.17 -5.25
CA THR A 35 24.84 6.76 -5.69
C THR A 35 25.02 7.60 -6.95
N THR A 36 24.01 8.36 -7.38
CA THR A 36 24.09 9.27 -8.53
C THR A 36 24.24 10.72 -8.11
N HIS A 37 24.87 11.55 -8.96
CA HIS A 37 24.96 13.00 -8.74
C HIS A 37 23.59 13.65 -8.52
N VAL A 38 22.52 13.14 -9.16
CA VAL A 38 21.15 13.64 -9.01
C VAL A 38 20.69 13.52 -7.55
N ASN A 39 21.00 12.41 -6.88
CA ASN A 39 20.66 12.21 -5.47
C ASN A 39 21.42 13.18 -4.56
N VAL A 40 22.74 13.34 -4.77
CA VAL A 40 23.56 14.30 -4.03
C VAL A 40 23.04 15.73 -4.20
N SER A 41 22.69 16.11 -5.43
CA SER A 41 22.10 17.42 -5.74
C SER A 41 20.75 17.65 -5.05
N ARG A 42 19.88 16.64 -5.03
CA ARG A 42 18.58 16.70 -4.35
C ARG A 42 18.74 16.81 -2.82
N TRP A 43 19.74 16.15 -2.24
CA TRP A 43 20.03 16.25 -0.80
C TRP A 43 20.58 17.62 -0.41
N GLU A 44 21.50 18.17 -1.21
CA GLU A 44 22.07 19.50 -1.00
C GLU A 44 21.00 20.60 -1.10
N ARG A 45 20.06 20.47 -2.03
CA ARG A 45 18.95 21.42 -2.23
C ARG A 45 17.79 21.23 -1.25
N GLY A 46 17.90 20.28 -0.31
CA GLY A 46 16.84 19.98 0.66
C GLY A 46 15.57 19.38 0.05
N ILE A 47 15.62 18.87 -1.19
CA ILE A 47 14.47 18.30 -1.92
C ILE A 47 14.10 16.92 -1.36
N THR A 48 15.11 16.09 -1.10
CA THR A 48 14.94 14.77 -0.47
C THR A 48 15.93 14.61 0.68
N ARG A 49 15.67 13.68 1.61
CA ARG A 49 16.64 13.31 2.65
C ARG A 49 17.36 12.01 2.24
N PRO A 50 18.68 11.88 2.46
CA PRO A 50 19.34 10.60 2.27
C PRO A 50 18.80 9.56 3.26
N SER A 51 18.66 8.31 2.81
CA SER A 51 18.28 7.17 3.66
C SER A 51 19.30 6.96 4.80
N PRO A 52 18.95 6.22 5.88
CA PRO A 52 19.91 5.89 6.94
C PRO A 52 21.23 5.29 6.41
N TYR A 53 21.15 4.46 5.36
CA TYR A 53 22.33 3.90 4.68
C TYR A 53 23.24 4.99 4.10
N PHE A 54 22.69 5.93 3.33
CA PHE A 54 23.47 7.02 2.74
C PHE A 54 23.92 8.06 3.79
N ARG A 55 23.15 8.28 4.86
CA ARG A 55 23.58 9.12 5.99
C ARG A 55 24.81 8.58 6.69
N ARG A 56 24.86 7.27 6.96
CA ARG A 56 26.06 6.60 7.50
C ARG A 56 27.25 6.73 6.55
N LYS A 57 27.06 6.54 5.24
CA LYS A 57 28.12 6.71 4.24
C LYS A 57 28.63 8.15 4.14
N LEU A 58 27.74 9.14 4.13
CA LEU A 58 28.12 10.57 4.10
C LEU A 58 28.85 10.99 5.38
N SER A 59 28.38 10.54 6.55
CA SER A 59 29.03 10.79 7.83
C SER A 59 30.45 10.20 7.87
N LYS A 60 30.60 8.96 7.37
CA LYS A 60 31.91 8.31 7.22
C LYS A 60 32.79 9.02 6.18
N LEU A 61 32.24 9.46 5.06
CA LEU A 61 32.98 10.12 3.99
C LEU A 61 33.54 11.48 4.43
N PHE A 62 32.76 12.27 5.17
CA PHE A 62 33.16 13.60 5.63
C PHE A 62 33.77 13.62 7.04
N SER A 63 33.82 12.48 7.73
CA SER A 63 34.24 12.37 9.14
C SER A 63 33.51 13.36 10.05
N LYS A 64 32.20 13.48 9.84
CA LYS A 64 31.29 14.38 10.54
C LYS A 64 30.06 13.60 10.97
N ASP A 65 29.42 14.00 12.06
CA ASP A 65 28.16 13.39 12.47
C ASP A 65 26.97 13.89 11.63
N GLU A 66 25.79 13.29 11.84
CA GLU A 66 24.58 13.64 11.09
C GLU A 66 24.08 15.06 11.38
N GLU A 67 24.36 15.65 12.54
CA GLU A 67 23.94 17.02 12.88
C GLU A 67 24.87 18.07 12.24
N GLU A 68 26.16 17.76 12.20
CA GLU A 68 27.20 18.54 11.53
C GLU A 68 27.03 18.60 10.01
N LEU A 69 26.35 17.61 9.43
CA LEU A 69 26.01 17.55 8.00
C LEU A 69 24.55 17.96 7.69
N ASP A 70 23.75 18.36 8.69
CA ASP A 70 22.34 18.72 8.52
C ASP A 70 21.48 17.54 7.98
N LEU A 71 21.82 16.32 8.41
CA LEU A 71 21.21 15.04 8.05
C LEU A 71 20.29 14.49 9.15
N ALA A 72 20.40 14.98 10.38
CA ALA A 72 19.63 14.52 11.54
C ALA A 72 18.14 14.92 11.46
N PHE A 73 17.29 14.17 12.16
CA PHE A 73 15.87 14.49 12.35
C PHE A 73 15.72 15.37 13.59
N GLN A 74 15.33 16.64 13.41
CA GLN A 74 14.86 17.46 14.53
C GLN A 74 13.32 17.57 14.47
N PRO A 75 12.59 17.12 15.51
CA PRO A 75 11.25 17.63 15.75
C PRO A 75 11.38 19.08 16.24
N GLU A 76 10.82 20.03 15.51
CA GLU A 76 10.82 21.44 15.93
C GLU A 76 10.01 21.58 17.23
N LEU A 77 10.69 21.96 18.32
CA LEU A 77 10.04 22.44 19.53
C LEU A 77 9.47 23.84 19.28
N PRO A 78 8.30 24.19 19.85
CA PRO A 78 7.71 25.52 19.67
C PRO A 78 8.56 26.56 20.42
N THR A 79 9.09 27.54 19.70
CA THR A 79 9.68 28.72 20.33
C THR A 79 8.59 29.66 20.83
N GLU A 80 8.79 30.11 22.06
CA GLU A 80 7.92 30.91 22.90
C GLU A 80 7.43 32.22 22.26
N SER A 81 6.21 32.57 22.66
CA SER A 81 5.53 33.84 22.43
C SER A 81 6.31 35.04 22.99
N VAL A 82 6.40 36.11 22.19
CA VAL A 82 6.54 37.46 22.72
C VAL A 82 5.29 38.25 22.33
N ALA A 83 4.66 38.79 23.36
CA ALA A 83 3.44 39.60 23.30
C ALA A 83 3.73 41.00 22.73
N GLU A 84 2.85 41.51 21.88
CA GLU A 84 2.59 42.95 21.76
C GLU A 84 1.08 43.22 21.56
N GLU A 85 0.64 44.27 22.25
CA GLU A 85 -0.73 44.72 22.51
C GLU A 85 -1.40 45.48 21.33
N PRO A 86 -2.72 45.74 21.39
CA PRO A 86 -3.53 46.04 20.21
C PRO A 86 -3.56 47.53 19.84
N VAL A 87 -3.48 47.83 18.54
CA VAL A 87 -3.78 49.17 18.01
C VAL A 87 -5.26 49.26 17.62
N ASN A 88 -5.96 50.12 18.34
CA ASN A 88 -7.34 50.53 18.20
C ASN A 88 -7.55 51.42 16.96
N LEU A 89 -8.47 51.06 16.06
CA LEU A 89 -9.04 51.98 15.06
C LEU A 89 -10.55 51.76 14.95
N ALA A 90 -11.29 52.77 15.40
CA ALA A 90 -12.74 52.92 15.33
C ALA A 90 -13.22 53.18 13.87
N PRO A 91 -14.52 53.02 13.57
CA PRO A 91 -15.03 52.94 12.21
C PRO A 91 -15.29 54.33 11.60
N ILE A 92 -14.89 54.53 10.35
CA ILE A 92 -15.31 55.68 9.54
C ILE A 92 -16.60 55.31 8.81
N THR A 93 -17.70 55.88 9.27
CA THR A 93 -18.96 55.98 8.53
C THR A 93 -18.78 56.91 7.34
N GLY A 94 -19.00 56.41 6.12
CA GLY A 94 -19.05 57.22 4.90
C GLY A 94 -20.12 56.68 3.96
N SER A 95 -21.30 57.31 3.97
CA SER A 95 -22.33 57.12 2.95
C SER A 95 -21.85 57.68 1.62
N VAL A 96 -21.92 56.90 0.54
CA VAL A 96 -21.94 57.44 -0.82
C VAL A 96 -23.03 56.74 -1.61
N THR A 97 -23.94 57.58 -2.09
CA THR A 97 -25.07 57.30 -2.96
C THR A 97 -24.63 57.08 -4.41
N GLY A 98 -25.16 56.01 -5.03
CA GLY A 98 -25.64 55.95 -6.41
C GLY A 98 -24.63 56.00 -7.56
N THR A 99 -24.59 54.91 -8.35
CA THR A 99 -24.89 54.92 -9.80
C THR A 99 -25.08 53.48 -10.28
N ASP A 100 -26.25 53.21 -10.87
CA ASP A 100 -26.62 51.96 -11.53
C ASP A 100 -25.76 51.71 -12.79
N GLY A 101 -25.17 50.52 -12.86
CA GLY A 101 -24.63 49.89 -14.06
C GLY A 101 -25.05 48.41 -14.05
N PRO A 102 -25.22 47.75 -15.21
CA PRO A 102 -25.93 46.48 -15.29
C PRO A 102 -25.11 45.39 -14.61
N ILE A 103 -25.50 45.03 -13.39
CA ILE A 103 -24.99 43.85 -12.70
C ILE A 103 -25.51 42.65 -13.50
N ASN A 104 -24.59 42.03 -14.24
CA ASN A 104 -24.76 40.74 -14.87
C ASN A 104 -25.13 39.75 -13.75
N ARG A 105 -26.42 39.49 -13.58
CA ARG A 105 -26.92 38.60 -12.53
C ARG A 105 -26.35 37.21 -12.82
N ALA A 106 -25.42 36.76 -11.99
CA ALA A 106 -25.07 35.36 -11.88
C ALA A 106 -26.37 34.54 -11.79
N PRO A 107 -26.49 33.43 -12.54
CA PRO A 107 -27.70 32.61 -12.51
C PRO A 107 -28.00 32.19 -11.06
N PRO A 108 -29.29 32.06 -10.70
CA PRO A 108 -29.68 31.71 -9.34
C PRO A 108 -29.03 30.38 -8.96
N ILE A 109 -28.16 30.45 -7.95
CA ILE A 109 -27.54 29.28 -7.32
C ILE A 109 -28.69 28.39 -6.85
N SER A 110 -28.76 27.17 -7.38
CA SER A 110 -29.64 26.11 -6.85
C SER A 110 -29.48 26.09 -5.33
N SER A 111 -30.57 26.33 -4.59
CA SER A 111 -30.53 26.64 -3.14
C SER A 111 -30.29 25.43 -2.23
N GLY A 112 -29.71 24.35 -2.76
CA GLY A 112 -29.38 23.13 -2.02
C GLY A 112 -27.97 22.61 -2.33
N PRO A 113 -27.42 21.75 -1.46
CA PRO A 113 -26.11 21.14 -1.67
C PRO A 113 -26.06 20.33 -2.97
N ILE A 114 -24.93 20.41 -3.66
CA ILE A 114 -24.67 19.67 -4.90
C ILE A 114 -23.96 18.36 -4.53
N TYR A 115 -24.66 17.23 -4.60
CA TYR A 115 -24.05 15.91 -4.49
C TYR A 115 -23.93 15.27 -5.86
N ASP A 116 -22.72 14.86 -6.24
CA ASP A 116 -22.50 14.18 -7.51
C ASP A 116 -23.29 12.86 -7.56
N PRO A 117 -24.17 12.65 -8.57
CA PRO A 117 -24.97 11.44 -8.65
C PRO A 117 -24.14 10.17 -8.89
N ILE A 118 -22.83 10.31 -9.20
CA ILE A 118 -21.93 9.17 -9.29
C ILE A 118 -21.36 8.73 -7.93
N ILE A 119 -21.57 9.49 -6.85
CA ILE A 119 -21.12 9.07 -5.51
C ILE A 119 -21.74 7.69 -5.23
N PRO A 120 -20.92 6.64 -5.04
CA PRO A 120 -21.45 5.31 -4.81
C PRO A 120 -22.28 5.26 -3.53
N LEU A 121 -23.27 4.38 -3.49
CA LEU A 121 -24.02 4.12 -2.27
C LEU A 121 -23.14 3.38 -1.26
N PRO A 122 -23.31 3.63 0.06
CA PRO A 122 -22.63 2.86 1.07
C PRO A 122 -23.08 1.40 1.02
N SER A 123 -22.17 0.48 1.37
CA SER A 123 -22.51 -0.93 1.53
C SER A 123 -23.57 -1.11 2.63
N SER A 124 -24.38 -2.16 2.52
CA SER A 124 -25.29 -2.56 3.60
C SER A 124 -24.56 -3.13 4.82
N THR A 125 -23.30 -3.55 4.64
CA THR A 125 -22.43 -3.99 5.74
C THR A 125 -21.70 -2.77 6.28
N PRO A 126 -21.71 -2.53 7.61
CA PRO A 126 -21.00 -1.39 8.20
C PRO A 126 -19.50 -1.48 7.93
N LEU A 127 -18.85 -0.32 7.97
CA LEU A 127 -17.39 -0.25 7.95
C LEU A 127 -16.85 -0.74 9.30
N ILE A 128 -15.84 -1.60 9.28
CA ILE A 128 -15.23 -2.21 10.47
C ILE A 128 -13.76 -1.77 10.54
N GLY A 129 -13.27 -1.42 11.73
CA GLY A 129 -11.85 -1.19 11.98
C GLY A 129 -11.29 0.06 11.29
N ARG A 130 -12.11 1.11 11.21
CA ARG A 130 -11.78 2.37 10.51
C ARG A 130 -12.15 3.63 11.29
N GLU A 131 -12.50 3.46 12.56
CA GLU A 131 -12.98 4.53 13.44
C GLU A 131 -11.87 5.58 13.64
N GLU A 132 -10.64 5.14 13.89
CA GLU A 132 -9.49 6.02 14.09
C GLU A 132 -9.16 6.81 12.82
N GLU A 133 -9.13 6.16 11.66
CA GLU A 133 -8.87 6.82 10.38
C GLU A 133 -9.97 7.81 10.04
N ILE A 134 -11.25 7.47 10.26
CA ILE A 134 -12.36 8.41 10.05
C ILE A 134 -12.17 9.67 10.87
N VAL A 135 -11.87 9.53 12.18
CA VAL A 135 -11.66 10.68 13.07
C VAL A 135 -10.48 11.52 12.59
N ALA A 136 -9.33 10.88 12.29
CA ALA A 136 -8.13 11.57 11.84
C ALA A 136 -8.32 12.28 10.49
N ILE A 137 -9.08 11.68 9.56
CA ILE A 137 -9.39 12.29 8.27
C ILE A 137 -10.36 13.45 8.45
N LYS A 138 -11.42 13.31 9.25
CA LYS A 138 -12.36 14.40 9.54
C LYS A 138 -11.65 15.62 10.12
N GLN A 139 -10.78 15.41 11.11
CA GLN A 139 -9.98 16.48 11.70
C GLN A 139 -9.19 17.25 10.63
N ARG A 140 -8.53 16.54 9.71
CA ARG A 140 -7.77 17.15 8.60
C ARG A 140 -8.67 17.83 7.57
N LEU A 141 -9.82 17.25 7.23
CA LEU A 141 -10.74 17.85 6.28
C LEU A 141 -11.37 19.14 6.82
N PHE A 142 -11.51 19.28 8.14
CA PHE A 142 -12.16 20.42 8.78
C PHE A 142 -11.22 21.58 9.12
N THR A 143 -9.90 21.45 8.94
CA THR A 143 -8.95 22.56 9.15
C THR A 143 -9.08 23.58 8.02
N GLY A 144 -9.69 24.73 8.30
CA GLY A 144 -10.09 25.76 7.32
C GLY A 144 -9.06 26.84 6.98
N SER A 145 -7.75 26.56 7.02
CA SER A 145 -6.71 27.58 6.80
C SER A 145 -5.85 27.40 5.55
N ASN A 146 -5.91 26.24 4.89
CA ASN A 146 -5.34 25.98 3.55
C ASN A 146 -6.10 24.81 2.93
N VAL A 147 -6.12 24.69 1.59
CA VAL A 147 -6.78 23.57 0.88
C VAL A 147 -6.33 22.24 1.50
N ALA A 148 -7.17 21.62 2.32
CA ALA A 148 -6.83 20.39 3.01
C ALA A 148 -6.71 19.29 1.94
N LEU A 149 -5.49 18.78 1.75
CA LEU A 149 -5.19 17.68 0.84
C LEU A 149 -4.99 16.43 1.68
N THR A 150 -5.91 15.50 1.56
CA THR A 150 -5.82 14.18 2.20
C THR A 150 -5.69 13.14 1.10
N ALA A 151 -4.78 12.19 1.26
CA ALA A 151 -4.64 11.07 0.34
C ALA A 151 -4.67 9.74 1.11
N LEU A 152 -5.40 8.77 0.58
CA LEU A 152 -5.46 7.40 1.08
C LEU A 152 -4.70 6.49 0.11
N ASN A 153 -3.68 5.81 0.62
CA ASN A 153 -2.94 4.78 -0.12
C ASN A 153 -2.95 3.43 0.62
N GLY A 154 -2.49 2.37 -0.06
CA GLY A 154 -2.46 1.01 0.47
C GLY A 154 -2.86 -0.03 -0.58
N LEU A 155 -2.91 -1.30 -0.16
CA LEU A 155 -3.09 -2.43 -1.08
C LEU A 155 -4.38 -2.37 -1.92
N PRO A 156 -4.38 -2.98 -3.12
CA PRO A 156 -5.62 -3.20 -3.86
C PRO A 156 -6.63 -3.99 -3.00
N GLY A 157 -7.84 -3.45 -2.81
CA GLY A 157 -8.88 -4.11 -2.01
C GLY A 157 -8.85 -3.83 -0.50
N VAL A 158 -7.95 -2.97 0.00
CA VAL A 158 -7.84 -2.61 1.43
C VAL A 158 -8.99 -1.72 1.96
N GLY A 159 -9.84 -1.21 1.06
CA GLY A 159 -11.02 -0.41 1.42
C GLY A 159 -10.89 1.11 1.29
N LYS A 160 -9.89 1.62 0.56
CA LYS A 160 -9.71 3.08 0.32
C LYS A 160 -10.97 3.77 -0.23
N THR A 161 -11.51 3.23 -1.33
CA THR A 161 -12.75 3.73 -1.94
C THR A 161 -13.93 3.58 -1.00
N THR A 162 -14.03 2.46 -0.26
CA THR A 162 -15.08 2.23 0.73
C THR A 162 -15.05 3.28 1.86
N LEU A 163 -13.86 3.64 2.35
CA LEU A 163 -13.69 4.69 3.35
C LEU A 163 -14.05 6.07 2.79
N ALA A 164 -13.64 6.38 1.55
CA ALA A 164 -14.03 7.62 0.88
C ALA A 164 -15.56 7.72 0.67
N ILE A 165 -16.22 6.62 0.32
CA ILE A 165 -17.70 6.53 0.24
C ILE A 165 -18.30 6.79 1.63
N ALA A 166 -17.80 6.14 2.68
CA ALA A 166 -18.30 6.33 4.04
C ALA A 166 -18.22 7.81 4.46
N LEU A 167 -17.09 8.48 4.21
CA LEU A 167 -16.93 9.92 4.47
C LEU A 167 -17.88 10.79 3.63
N ALA A 168 -18.14 10.43 2.36
CA ALA A 168 -19.07 11.18 1.51
C ALA A 168 -20.53 11.10 1.97
N HIS A 169 -20.89 10.06 2.74
CA HIS A 169 -22.22 9.88 3.34
C HIS A 169 -22.26 10.23 4.83
N ASP A 170 -21.13 10.58 5.43
CA ASP A 170 -21.03 10.91 6.85
C ASP A 170 -21.79 12.21 7.16
N PRO A 171 -22.66 12.22 8.19
CA PRO A 171 -23.46 13.40 8.54
C PRO A 171 -22.63 14.62 8.92
N GLU A 172 -21.51 14.45 9.62
CA GLU A 172 -20.65 15.55 10.06
C GLU A 172 -19.90 16.15 8.87
N VAL A 173 -19.40 15.29 7.97
CA VAL A 173 -18.75 15.73 6.73
C VAL A 173 -19.74 16.53 5.86
N ARG A 174 -20.97 16.05 5.69
CA ARG A 174 -22.00 16.76 4.92
C ARG A 174 -22.45 18.07 5.58
N ALA A 175 -22.49 18.12 6.91
CA ALA A 175 -22.78 19.34 7.65
C ALA A 175 -21.66 20.38 7.49
N HIS A 176 -20.40 19.94 7.49
CA HIS A 176 -19.25 20.81 7.28
C HIS A 176 -19.21 21.36 5.83
N PHE A 177 -19.28 20.47 4.84
CA PHE A 177 -19.30 20.83 3.42
C PHE A 177 -20.72 21.09 2.92
N GLN A 178 -21.33 22.13 3.47
CA GLN A 178 -22.74 22.47 3.28
C GLN A 178 -23.18 22.75 1.82
N HIS A 179 -22.23 22.99 0.90
CA HIS A 179 -22.54 23.20 -0.52
C HIS A 179 -22.41 21.92 -1.35
N GLY A 180 -21.97 20.81 -0.73
CA GLY A 180 -22.01 19.48 -1.32
C GLY A 180 -20.66 18.86 -1.63
N ILE A 181 -20.70 17.77 -2.41
CA ILE A 181 -19.57 16.87 -2.67
C ILE A 181 -19.51 16.55 -4.14
N LEU A 182 -18.33 16.72 -4.74
CA LEU A 182 -18.02 16.33 -6.11
C LEU A 182 -17.16 15.06 -6.10
N TRP A 183 -17.44 14.11 -6.99
CA TRP A 183 -16.74 12.82 -7.03
C TRP A 183 -16.23 12.48 -8.43
N ALA A 184 -14.93 12.26 -8.59
CA ALA A 184 -14.32 11.82 -9.84
C ALA A 184 -13.60 10.49 -9.64
N GLY A 185 -14.11 9.40 -10.23
CA GLY A 185 -13.39 8.14 -10.32
C GLY A 185 -12.48 8.12 -11.55
N LEU A 186 -11.16 8.01 -11.39
CA LEU A 186 -10.20 8.11 -12.49
C LEU A 186 -9.96 6.76 -13.16
N GLY A 187 -9.33 5.82 -12.46
CA GLY A 187 -8.81 4.59 -13.08
C GLY A 187 -7.55 4.86 -13.93
N PRO A 188 -7.03 3.84 -14.63
CA PRO A 188 -5.76 3.93 -15.35
C PRO A 188 -5.82 4.75 -16.66
N ASP A 189 -6.99 4.83 -17.30
CA ASP A 189 -7.20 5.61 -18.54
C ASP A 189 -8.44 6.52 -18.40
N PRO A 190 -8.34 7.61 -17.63
CA PRO A 190 -9.47 8.47 -17.34
C PRO A 190 -9.79 9.43 -18.49
N ASN A 191 -11.07 9.50 -18.89
CA ASN A 191 -11.56 10.64 -19.67
C ASN A 191 -11.78 11.86 -18.73
N LEU A 192 -10.73 12.66 -18.56
CA LEU A 192 -10.68 13.82 -17.66
C LEU A 192 -11.67 14.91 -18.08
N ASP A 193 -11.69 15.27 -19.37
CA ASP A 193 -12.52 16.36 -19.90
C ASP A 193 -14.00 16.08 -19.66
N ARG A 194 -14.46 14.84 -19.89
CA ARG A 194 -15.85 14.44 -19.60
C ARG A 194 -16.22 14.62 -18.12
N ARG A 195 -15.28 14.37 -17.19
CA ARG A 195 -15.51 14.52 -15.75
C ARG A 195 -15.55 15.99 -15.34
N LEU A 196 -14.62 16.80 -15.84
CA LEU A 196 -14.59 18.25 -15.60
C LEU A 196 -15.83 18.95 -16.17
N ILE A 197 -16.25 18.59 -17.40
CA ILE A 197 -17.48 19.12 -18.01
C ILE A 197 -18.69 18.76 -17.16
N ARG A 198 -18.77 17.54 -16.63
CA ARG A 198 -19.86 17.13 -15.72
C ARG A 198 -19.89 18.00 -14.47
N TRP A 199 -18.74 18.21 -13.83
CA TRP A 199 -18.66 19.13 -12.68
C TRP A 199 -19.10 20.54 -13.06
N GLY A 200 -18.72 21.01 -14.25
CA GLY A 200 -19.12 22.32 -14.77
C GLY A 200 -20.63 22.44 -14.91
N THR A 201 -21.27 21.46 -15.55
CA THR A 201 -22.74 21.39 -15.67
C THR A 201 -23.41 21.39 -14.30
N MET A 202 -22.89 20.64 -13.33
CA MET A 202 -23.44 20.60 -11.97
C MET A 202 -23.27 21.93 -11.22
N LEU A 203 -22.18 22.65 -11.49
CA LEU A 203 -21.89 23.96 -10.91
C LEU A 203 -22.63 25.12 -11.63
N GLY A 204 -23.37 24.81 -12.70
CA GLY A 204 -24.20 25.76 -13.44
C GLY A 204 -23.52 26.38 -14.66
N LEU A 205 -22.36 25.88 -15.10
CA LEU A 205 -21.74 26.28 -16.36
C LEU A 205 -22.54 25.71 -17.54
N SER A 206 -22.82 26.55 -18.53
CA SER A 206 -23.52 26.15 -19.74
C SER A 206 -22.60 25.37 -20.68
N SER A 207 -23.19 24.50 -21.51
CA SER A 207 -22.44 23.79 -22.54
C SER A 207 -21.73 24.73 -23.52
N GLY A 208 -22.29 25.92 -23.77
CA GLY A 208 -21.69 26.94 -24.64
C GLY A 208 -20.43 27.55 -24.02
N GLU A 209 -20.45 27.88 -22.73
CA GLU A 209 -19.26 28.36 -22.01
C GLU A 209 -18.14 27.32 -22.05
N MET A 210 -18.46 26.05 -21.75
CA MET A 210 -17.44 24.99 -21.74
C MET A 210 -16.93 24.62 -23.14
N SER A 211 -17.77 24.72 -24.18
CA SER A 211 -17.34 24.42 -25.56
C SER A 211 -16.45 25.51 -26.18
N ASN A 212 -16.46 26.73 -25.61
CA ASN A 212 -15.62 27.83 -26.06
C ASN A 212 -14.22 27.80 -25.44
N MET A 213 -14.02 26.97 -24.41
CA MET A 213 -12.73 26.86 -23.72
C MET A 213 -11.72 26.13 -24.61
N GLN A 214 -10.51 26.67 -24.69
CA GLN A 214 -9.49 26.21 -25.62
C GLN A 214 -8.76 24.97 -25.10
N ASP A 215 -8.63 24.86 -23.78
CA ASP A 215 -7.93 23.77 -23.13
C ASP A 215 -8.52 23.44 -21.74
N ARG A 216 -7.91 22.42 -21.12
CA ARG A 216 -8.30 21.92 -19.80
C ARG A 216 -8.00 22.89 -18.67
N GLU A 217 -6.98 23.73 -18.81
CA GLU A 217 -6.59 24.70 -17.78
C GLU A 217 -7.65 25.80 -17.67
N GLU A 218 -8.16 26.29 -18.79
CA GLU A 218 -9.27 27.25 -18.84
C GLU A 218 -10.55 26.67 -18.22
N LEU A 219 -10.84 25.39 -18.47
CA LEU A 219 -11.95 24.69 -17.83
C LEU A 219 -11.76 24.54 -16.32
N ALA A 220 -10.56 24.17 -15.87
CA ALA A 220 -10.23 24.05 -14.45
C ALA A 220 -10.37 25.40 -13.71
N LEU A 221 -9.90 26.50 -14.33
CA LEU A 221 -10.04 27.86 -13.80
C LEU A 221 -11.51 28.29 -13.75
N SER A 222 -12.30 27.94 -14.76
CA SER A 222 -13.73 28.23 -14.80
C SER A 222 -14.51 27.47 -13.72
N LEU A 223 -14.16 26.20 -13.49
CA LEU A 223 -14.70 25.42 -12.37
C LEU A 223 -14.34 26.04 -11.02
N ARG A 224 -13.08 26.47 -10.85
CA ARG A 224 -12.63 27.15 -9.63
C ARG A 224 -13.39 28.45 -9.39
N SER A 225 -13.62 29.23 -10.45
CA SER A 225 -14.44 30.45 -10.41
C SER A 225 -15.89 30.13 -10.04
N ALA A 226 -16.47 29.09 -10.64
CA ALA A 226 -17.84 28.66 -10.36
C ALA A 226 -18.02 28.13 -8.93
N ILE A 227 -17.01 27.46 -8.36
CA ILE A 227 -16.98 27.04 -6.96
C ILE A 227 -16.88 28.26 -6.03
N GLY A 228 -15.99 29.20 -6.35
CA GLY A 228 -15.81 30.44 -5.58
C GLY A 228 -15.50 30.17 -4.10
N THR A 229 -16.34 30.70 -3.21
CA THR A 229 -16.20 30.54 -1.76
C THR A 229 -17.05 29.41 -1.16
N ARG A 230 -17.69 28.59 -2.00
CA ARG A 230 -18.47 27.44 -1.54
C ARG A 230 -17.60 26.49 -0.74
N SER A 231 -18.15 25.99 0.35
CA SER A 231 -17.57 24.89 1.12
C SER A 231 -18.01 23.55 0.56
N MET A 232 -17.09 22.89 -0.15
CA MET A 232 -17.33 21.61 -0.86
C MET A 232 -16.18 20.64 -0.64
N LEU A 233 -16.49 19.34 -0.61
CA LEU A 233 -15.49 18.27 -0.64
C LEU A 233 -15.34 17.72 -2.06
N LEU A 234 -14.11 17.67 -2.56
CA LEU A 234 -13.79 17.09 -3.86
C LEU A 234 -13.10 15.74 -3.64
N ILE A 235 -13.73 14.65 -4.06
CA ILE A 235 -13.19 13.30 -3.92
C ILE A 235 -12.68 12.82 -5.27
N ILE A 236 -11.39 12.51 -5.35
CA ILE A 236 -10.72 11.96 -6.53
C ILE A 236 -10.38 10.50 -6.20
N ASP A 237 -11.20 9.59 -6.69
CA ASP A 237 -11.09 8.17 -6.39
C ASP A 237 -10.26 7.45 -7.46
N ASP A 238 -9.36 6.58 -6.99
CA ASP A 238 -8.57 5.67 -7.79
C ASP A 238 -7.65 6.39 -8.78
N ALA A 239 -6.77 7.26 -8.29
CA ALA A 239 -5.78 7.99 -9.08
C ALA A 239 -4.55 7.13 -9.43
N TRP A 240 -4.17 7.15 -10.71
CA TRP A 240 -3.03 6.40 -11.29
C TRP A 240 -1.90 7.29 -11.81
N ASP A 241 -2.20 8.56 -12.12
CA ASP A 241 -1.22 9.58 -12.46
C ASP A 241 -1.41 10.81 -11.56
N VAL A 242 -0.29 11.45 -11.22
CA VAL A 242 -0.27 12.60 -10.32
C VAL A 242 -0.86 13.85 -10.99
N ASN A 243 -0.60 14.07 -12.27
CA ASN A 243 -1.11 15.24 -13.01
C ASN A 243 -2.62 15.11 -13.25
N ASP A 244 -3.10 13.89 -13.50
CA ASP A 244 -4.53 13.58 -13.61
C ASP A 244 -5.26 13.89 -12.30
N ALA A 245 -4.68 13.54 -11.15
CA ALA A 245 -5.25 13.88 -9.85
C ALA A 245 -5.24 15.40 -9.60
N LEU A 246 -4.12 16.08 -9.90
CA LEU A 246 -3.95 17.53 -9.72
C LEU A 246 -4.87 18.35 -10.63
N THR A 247 -5.26 17.82 -11.79
CA THR A 247 -6.25 18.43 -12.70
C THR A 247 -7.58 18.71 -12.01
N PHE A 248 -7.97 17.89 -11.03
CA PHE A 248 -9.22 18.07 -10.26
C PHE A 248 -9.05 18.93 -9.01
N LYS A 249 -7.87 19.53 -8.78
CA LYS A 249 -7.62 20.47 -7.68
C LYS A 249 -8.18 21.86 -8.00
N VAL A 250 -9.49 21.91 -8.25
CA VAL A 250 -10.22 23.11 -8.67
C VAL A 250 -10.94 23.80 -7.50
N GLY A 251 -10.76 23.32 -6.26
CA GLY A 251 -11.44 23.87 -5.08
C GLY A 251 -11.06 25.32 -4.74
N GLY A 252 -12.00 26.00 -4.07
CA GLY A 252 -11.79 27.31 -3.45
C GLY A 252 -11.17 27.23 -2.05
N PRO A 253 -11.06 28.35 -1.32
CA PRO A 253 -10.42 28.41 0.00
C PRO A 253 -11.16 27.59 1.08
N ASN A 254 -12.46 27.33 0.89
CA ASN A 254 -13.30 26.57 1.82
C ASN A 254 -13.49 25.10 1.39
N CYS A 255 -12.72 24.65 0.40
CA CYS A 255 -12.78 23.29 -0.12
C CYS A 255 -11.68 22.40 0.45
N ALA A 256 -11.99 21.12 0.57
CA ALA A 256 -11.01 20.07 0.84
C ALA A 256 -10.98 19.06 -0.32
N HIS A 257 -9.86 18.36 -0.46
CA HIS A 257 -9.71 17.28 -1.45
C HIS A 257 -9.32 15.98 -0.74
N LEU A 258 -10.03 14.91 -1.09
CA LEU A 258 -9.72 13.56 -0.66
C LEU A 258 -9.36 12.73 -1.89
N ILE A 259 -8.16 12.18 -1.91
CA ILE A 259 -7.65 11.36 -3.01
C ILE A 259 -7.53 9.92 -2.52
N THR A 260 -7.92 8.95 -3.35
CA THR A 260 -7.55 7.55 -3.13
C THR A 260 -6.63 7.09 -4.24
N THR A 261 -5.60 6.32 -3.91
CA THR A 261 -4.64 5.80 -4.88
C THR A 261 -4.03 4.49 -4.39
N ARG A 262 -3.55 3.66 -5.30
CA ARG A 262 -2.70 2.50 -4.94
C ARG A 262 -1.23 2.90 -4.80
N TYR A 263 -0.84 4.03 -5.39
CA TYR A 263 0.55 4.46 -5.52
C TYR A 263 0.96 5.38 -4.38
N THR A 264 1.97 4.95 -3.61
CA THR A 264 2.47 5.74 -2.47
C THR A 264 3.04 7.09 -2.93
N ALA A 265 3.74 7.13 -4.06
CA ALA A 265 4.30 8.35 -4.63
C ALA A 265 3.22 9.42 -4.90
N ILE A 266 2.05 9.02 -5.41
CA ILE A 266 0.94 9.95 -5.66
C ILE A 266 0.40 10.53 -4.35
N ALA A 267 0.18 9.67 -3.34
CA ALA A 267 -0.34 10.12 -2.05
C ALA A 267 0.60 11.11 -1.37
N VAL A 268 1.91 10.80 -1.33
CA VAL A 268 2.92 11.67 -0.74
C VAL A 268 3.07 12.97 -1.53
N HIS A 269 3.07 12.91 -2.87
CA HIS A 269 3.21 14.10 -3.70
C HIS A 269 2.04 15.07 -3.51
N VAL A 270 0.81 14.56 -3.44
CA VAL A 270 -0.36 15.43 -3.36
C VAL A 270 -0.66 15.89 -1.94
N ALA A 271 -0.51 15.03 -0.94
CA ALA A 271 -0.96 15.32 0.43
C ALA A 271 0.18 15.51 1.44
N GLY A 272 1.43 15.11 1.14
CA GLY A 272 2.54 15.18 2.09
C GLY A 272 2.19 14.45 3.41
N GLU A 273 2.20 15.18 4.52
CA GLU A 273 1.79 14.68 5.84
C GLU A 273 0.31 14.28 5.92
N GLY A 274 -0.52 14.75 4.99
CA GLY A 274 -1.92 14.33 4.83
C GLY A 274 -2.10 12.96 4.17
N ALA A 275 -1.02 12.29 3.76
CA ALA A 275 -1.08 10.93 3.23
C ALA A 275 -1.29 9.91 4.36
N THR A 276 -2.26 9.01 4.19
CA THR A 276 -2.59 7.96 5.16
C THR A 276 -2.62 6.62 4.46
N ARG A 277 -1.70 5.74 4.88
CA ARG A 277 -1.67 4.36 4.42
C ARG A 277 -2.67 3.54 5.22
N LEU A 278 -3.70 3.04 4.54
CA LEU A 278 -4.64 2.10 5.12
C LEU A 278 -4.00 0.71 5.18
N GLN A 279 -4.08 0.12 6.37
CA GLN A 279 -3.64 -1.25 6.64
C GLN A 279 -4.80 -2.23 6.44
N GLU A 280 -4.47 -3.51 6.32
CA GLU A 280 -5.41 -4.62 6.36
C GLU A 280 -6.16 -4.66 7.70
N LEU A 281 -7.26 -5.41 7.77
CA LEU A 281 -7.97 -5.60 9.04
C LEU A 281 -7.19 -6.56 9.93
N THR A 282 -7.26 -6.32 11.23
CA THR A 282 -6.80 -7.30 12.23
C THR A 282 -7.60 -8.59 12.14
N THR A 283 -7.10 -9.66 12.74
CA THR A 283 -7.80 -10.95 12.79
C THR A 283 -9.19 -10.81 13.41
N ASP A 284 -9.31 -10.02 14.49
CA ASP A 284 -10.58 -9.82 15.20
C ASP A 284 -11.60 -9.04 14.35
N GLU A 285 -11.18 -7.93 13.74
CA GLU A 285 -12.01 -7.14 12.82
C GLU A 285 -12.42 -7.96 11.57
N SER A 286 -11.52 -8.80 11.08
CA SER A 286 -11.78 -9.69 9.95
C SER A 286 -12.84 -10.74 10.28
N MET A 287 -12.75 -11.32 11.47
CA MET A 287 -13.74 -12.27 11.98
C MET A 287 -15.09 -11.59 12.25
N GLU A 288 -15.09 -10.35 12.74
CA GLU A 288 -16.29 -9.53 12.88
C GLU A 288 -16.97 -9.28 11.52
N LEU A 289 -16.22 -8.87 10.51
CA LEU A 289 -16.73 -8.67 9.16
C LEU A 289 -17.35 -9.96 8.59
N LEU A 290 -16.66 -11.10 8.72
CA LEU A 290 -17.21 -12.38 8.27
C LEU A 290 -18.45 -12.81 9.06
N ARG A 291 -18.54 -12.48 10.36
CA ARG A 291 -19.71 -12.77 11.19
C ARG A 291 -20.93 -11.97 10.75
N LEU A 292 -20.74 -10.72 10.31
CA LEU A 292 -21.81 -9.91 9.73
C LEU A 292 -22.28 -10.45 8.36
N LEU A 293 -21.33 -10.92 7.54
CA LEU A 293 -21.63 -11.38 6.19
C LEU A 293 -22.22 -12.80 6.17
N ALA A 294 -21.66 -13.73 6.95
CA ALA A 294 -21.99 -15.15 6.94
C ALA A 294 -22.12 -15.74 8.36
N PRO A 295 -23.04 -15.24 9.21
CA PRO A 295 -23.12 -15.61 10.63
C PRO A 295 -23.31 -17.11 10.86
N GLN A 296 -24.07 -17.78 9.99
CA GLN A 296 -24.32 -19.22 10.10
C GLN A 296 -23.06 -20.05 9.93
N VAL A 297 -22.12 -19.62 9.08
CA VAL A 297 -20.86 -20.32 8.84
C VAL A 297 -19.93 -20.12 10.03
N ILE A 298 -19.80 -18.90 10.52
CA ILE A 298 -18.92 -18.58 11.66
C ILE A 298 -19.36 -19.34 12.92
N ASN A 299 -20.67 -19.41 13.19
CA ASN A 299 -21.19 -20.13 14.35
C ASN A 299 -20.95 -21.66 14.31
N GLN A 300 -20.72 -22.23 13.12
CA GLN A 300 -20.53 -23.68 12.94
C GLN A 300 -19.07 -24.08 12.74
N GLU A 301 -18.29 -23.23 12.08
CA GLU A 301 -16.97 -23.56 11.52
C GLU A 301 -15.96 -22.43 11.77
N GLU A 302 -15.95 -21.88 12.99
CA GLU A 302 -15.12 -20.72 13.38
C GLU A 302 -13.64 -20.89 13.06
N GLN A 303 -13.05 -22.05 13.38
CA GLN A 303 -11.64 -22.32 13.08
C GLN A 303 -11.34 -22.30 11.59
N LYS A 304 -12.23 -22.85 10.75
CA LYS A 304 -12.04 -22.80 9.30
C LYS A 304 -12.19 -21.39 8.74
N ALA A 305 -12.99 -20.54 9.40
CA ALA A 305 -13.08 -19.14 9.04
C ALA A 305 -11.81 -18.37 9.43
N LEU A 306 -11.21 -18.67 10.59
CA LEU A 306 -9.90 -18.15 10.97
C LEU A 306 -8.83 -18.52 9.95
N ASP A 307 -8.78 -19.79 9.53
CA ASP A 307 -7.86 -20.24 8.47
C ASP A 307 -8.05 -19.43 7.16
N LEU A 308 -9.29 -19.03 6.84
CA LEU A 308 -9.56 -18.18 5.67
C LEU A 308 -9.11 -16.73 5.87
N VAL A 309 -9.27 -16.17 7.07
CA VAL A 309 -8.78 -14.82 7.42
C VAL A 309 -7.26 -14.77 7.25
N GLU A 310 -6.55 -15.75 7.80
CA GLU A 310 -5.10 -15.89 7.66
C GLU A 310 -4.69 -16.03 6.19
N ALA A 311 -5.40 -16.87 5.42
CA ALA A 311 -5.09 -17.10 4.01
C ALA A 311 -5.23 -15.84 3.13
N VAL A 312 -6.04 -14.86 3.53
CA VAL A 312 -6.23 -13.60 2.77
C VAL A 312 -5.63 -12.38 3.45
N GLY A 313 -4.88 -12.58 4.55
CA GLY A 313 -4.17 -11.50 5.24
C GLY A 313 -5.06 -10.38 5.77
N GLY A 314 -6.33 -10.66 6.09
CA GLY A 314 -7.26 -9.62 6.56
C GLY A 314 -7.71 -8.61 5.49
N LEU A 315 -7.53 -8.91 4.20
CA LEU A 315 -7.92 -8.00 3.12
C LEU A 315 -9.47 -7.85 3.02
N PRO A 316 -10.05 -6.66 3.25
CA PRO A 316 -11.50 -6.45 3.30
C PRO A 316 -12.26 -6.91 2.05
N LEU A 317 -11.71 -6.66 0.86
CA LEU A 317 -12.34 -7.11 -0.38
C LEU A 317 -12.42 -8.64 -0.44
N ALA A 318 -11.36 -9.34 -0.03
CA ALA A 318 -11.33 -10.81 -0.02
C ALA A 318 -12.38 -11.36 0.95
N LEU A 319 -12.41 -10.82 2.17
CA LEU A 319 -13.38 -11.19 3.20
C LEU A 319 -14.82 -10.91 2.75
N THR A 320 -15.06 -9.80 2.07
CA THR A 320 -16.39 -9.45 1.54
C THR A 320 -16.86 -10.43 0.47
N LEU A 321 -16.01 -10.72 -0.52
CA LEU A 321 -16.31 -11.66 -1.60
C LEU A 321 -16.56 -13.07 -1.05
N MET A 322 -15.67 -13.54 -0.16
CA MET A 322 -15.80 -14.85 0.48
C MET A 322 -17.04 -14.92 1.39
N GLY A 323 -17.29 -13.89 2.20
CA GLY A 323 -18.45 -13.82 3.08
C GLY A 323 -19.77 -13.83 2.32
N ASN A 324 -19.88 -13.06 1.24
CA ASN A 324 -21.06 -13.07 0.38
C ASN A 324 -21.26 -14.43 -0.30
N TYR A 325 -20.18 -15.05 -0.78
CA TYR A 325 -20.23 -16.40 -1.35
C TYR A 325 -20.68 -17.43 -0.30
N LEU A 326 -20.11 -17.41 0.90
CA LEU A 326 -20.45 -18.30 2.00
C LEU A 326 -21.92 -18.12 2.44
N ARG A 327 -22.40 -16.88 2.53
CA ARG A 327 -23.81 -16.57 2.81
C ARG A 327 -24.74 -17.23 1.80
N LEU A 328 -24.40 -17.14 0.51
CA LEU A 328 -25.18 -17.78 -0.55
C LEU A 328 -25.20 -19.31 -0.43
N GLN A 329 -24.08 -19.93 -0.07
CA GLN A 329 -24.01 -21.39 0.11
C GLN A 329 -24.75 -21.86 1.37
N ALA A 330 -24.70 -21.07 2.44
CA ALA A 330 -25.39 -21.32 3.69
C ALA A 330 -26.91 -21.11 3.60
N TYR A 331 -27.40 -20.32 2.64
CA TYR A 331 -28.83 -19.96 2.51
C TYR A 331 -29.78 -21.15 2.54
N SER A 332 -29.39 -22.30 1.97
CA SER A 332 -30.20 -23.53 1.95
C SER A 332 -30.20 -24.33 3.26
N GLY A 333 -29.34 -23.98 4.23
CA GLY A 333 -29.14 -24.71 5.49
C GLY A 333 -28.39 -26.04 5.37
N GLN A 334 -27.92 -26.41 4.18
CA GLN A 334 -27.24 -27.68 3.96
C GLN A 334 -25.76 -27.62 4.37
N ALA A 335 -25.39 -28.29 5.48
CA ALA A 335 -24.03 -28.34 6.00
C ALA A 335 -22.98 -28.77 4.96
N ARG A 336 -23.31 -29.74 4.09
CA ARG A 336 -22.43 -30.19 2.99
C ARG A 336 -22.00 -29.04 2.06
N ARG A 337 -22.90 -28.10 1.76
CA ARG A 337 -22.61 -26.96 0.87
C ARG A 337 -21.63 -25.99 1.53
N ILE A 338 -21.81 -25.73 2.83
CA ILE A 338 -20.88 -24.91 3.62
C ILE A 338 -19.49 -25.56 3.62
N GLN A 339 -19.41 -26.86 3.90
CA GLN A 339 -18.12 -27.57 3.91
C GLN A 339 -17.43 -27.55 2.53
N SER A 340 -18.18 -27.77 1.45
CA SER A 340 -17.64 -27.71 0.08
C SER A 340 -17.19 -26.29 -0.29
N ALA A 341 -17.91 -25.26 0.18
CA ALA A 341 -17.56 -23.86 -0.02
C ALA A 341 -16.27 -23.49 0.73
N LEU A 342 -16.15 -23.86 2.00
CA LEU A 342 -14.93 -23.66 2.79
C LEU A 342 -13.73 -24.40 2.17
N GLN A 343 -13.93 -25.63 1.69
CA GLN A 343 -12.87 -26.38 1.00
C GLN A 343 -12.45 -25.69 -0.30
N ARG A 344 -13.38 -25.15 -1.09
CA ARG A 344 -13.07 -24.35 -2.27
C ARG A 344 -12.30 -23.08 -1.91
N LEU A 345 -12.68 -22.40 -0.84
CA LEU A 345 -12.01 -21.18 -0.38
C LEU A 345 -10.66 -21.47 0.32
N LYS A 346 -10.37 -22.71 0.70
CA LYS A 346 -9.03 -23.09 1.14
C LYS A 346 -8.04 -23.14 -0.04
N ASP A 347 -8.53 -23.46 -1.22
CA ASP A 347 -7.75 -23.50 -2.47
C ASP A 347 -7.55 -22.10 -3.07
N THR A 348 -6.32 -21.77 -3.45
CA THR A 348 -5.97 -20.47 -4.03
C THR A 348 -6.75 -20.17 -5.31
N ALA A 349 -6.85 -21.12 -6.24
CA ALA A 349 -7.60 -20.90 -7.48
C ALA A 349 -9.10 -20.75 -7.20
N GLY A 350 -9.63 -21.55 -6.28
CA GLY A 350 -11.01 -21.47 -5.81
C GLY A 350 -11.38 -20.09 -5.22
N ARG A 351 -10.50 -19.49 -4.40
CA ARG A 351 -10.67 -18.13 -3.86
C ARG A 351 -10.61 -17.05 -4.93
N MET A 352 -9.62 -17.12 -5.82
CA MET A 352 -9.38 -16.07 -6.80
C MET A 352 -10.46 -15.96 -7.88
N GLN A 353 -11.18 -17.06 -8.11
CA GLN A 353 -12.31 -17.14 -9.04
C GLN A 353 -13.66 -16.75 -8.42
N ILE A 354 -13.71 -16.28 -7.17
CA ILE A 354 -14.97 -15.78 -6.60
C ILE A 354 -15.30 -14.45 -7.26
N GLU A 355 -16.41 -14.45 -8.00
CA GLU A 355 -16.91 -13.29 -8.73
C GLU A 355 -18.19 -12.75 -8.09
N GLU A 356 -18.26 -11.42 -7.99
CA GLU A 356 -19.45 -10.70 -7.60
C GLU A 356 -19.93 -9.80 -8.75
N PRO A 357 -21.16 -10.01 -9.28
CA PRO A 357 -21.75 -9.10 -10.24
C PRO A 357 -21.99 -7.72 -9.61
N ARG A 358 -21.66 -6.67 -10.35
CA ARG A 358 -21.90 -5.27 -9.92
C ARG A 358 -22.80 -4.54 -10.91
N GLY A 359 -23.75 -3.78 -10.37
CA GLY A 359 -24.58 -2.88 -11.17
C GLY A 359 -23.73 -1.78 -11.82
N PRO A 360 -24.21 -1.12 -12.89
CA PRO A 360 -23.43 -0.10 -13.61
C PRO A 360 -22.91 1.07 -12.74
N VAL A 361 -23.62 1.42 -11.68
CA VAL A 361 -23.30 2.54 -10.77
C VAL A 361 -22.36 2.13 -9.63
N GLU A 362 -22.21 0.82 -9.39
CA GLU A 362 -21.38 0.26 -8.31
C GLU A 362 -20.01 -0.24 -8.83
N ARG A 363 -19.66 0.11 -10.07
CA ARG A 363 -18.42 -0.33 -10.70
C ARG A 363 -17.23 0.45 -10.17
N HIS A 364 -16.15 -0.28 -9.90
CA HIS A 364 -14.87 0.33 -9.54
C HIS A 364 -14.28 1.10 -10.74
N PRO A 365 -13.71 2.31 -10.56
CA PRO A 365 -13.20 3.12 -11.67
C PRO A 365 -12.14 2.42 -12.53
N SER A 366 -11.20 1.69 -11.93
CA SER A 366 -10.20 0.91 -12.66
C SER A 366 -10.71 -0.31 -13.44
N MET A 367 -11.98 -0.70 -13.33
CA MET A 367 -12.47 -1.96 -13.88
C MET A 367 -13.07 -1.82 -15.28
N PRO A 368 -12.69 -2.70 -16.25
CA PRO A 368 -13.35 -2.75 -17.55
C PRO A 368 -14.84 -3.04 -17.43
N THR A 369 -15.65 -2.45 -18.31
CA THR A 369 -17.12 -2.50 -18.28
C THR A 369 -17.75 -3.89 -18.39
N GLN A 370 -16.97 -4.91 -18.79
CA GLN A 370 -17.42 -6.29 -19.02
C GLN A 370 -16.95 -7.28 -17.94
N LYS A 371 -16.08 -6.88 -17.00
CA LYS A 371 -15.55 -7.79 -15.97
C LYS A 371 -16.33 -7.71 -14.65
N THR A 372 -16.59 -8.86 -14.05
CA THR A 372 -17.10 -9.01 -12.68
C THR A 372 -16.04 -8.64 -11.65
N LEU A 373 -16.46 -8.26 -10.43
CA LEU A 373 -15.53 -7.93 -9.36
C LEU A 373 -14.98 -9.23 -8.77
N SER A 374 -13.66 -9.41 -8.82
CA SER A 374 -12.94 -10.47 -8.10
C SER A 374 -11.61 -9.96 -7.57
N LEU A 375 -10.96 -10.74 -6.72
CA LEU A 375 -9.58 -10.45 -6.28
C LEU A 375 -8.63 -10.40 -7.46
N GLN A 376 -8.76 -11.37 -8.37
CA GLN A 376 -7.95 -11.44 -9.57
C GLN A 376 -8.16 -10.20 -10.44
N SER A 377 -9.41 -9.76 -10.63
CA SER A 377 -9.70 -8.64 -11.53
C SER A 377 -9.08 -7.34 -11.00
N ILE A 378 -9.15 -7.09 -9.69
CA ILE A 378 -8.60 -5.88 -9.07
C ILE A 378 -7.06 -5.83 -9.13
N ILE A 379 -6.39 -6.95 -8.86
CA ILE A 379 -4.92 -7.01 -8.93
C ILE A 379 -4.45 -6.95 -10.39
N SER A 380 -5.20 -7.58 -11.31
CA SER A 380 -4.85 -7.63 -12.73
C SER A 380 -4.76 -6.26 -13.40
N VAL A 381 -5.49 -5.25 -12.91
CA VAL A 381 -5.39 -3.91 -13.48
C VAL A 381 -4.01 -3.32 -13.22
N THR A 382 -3.46 -3.51 -12.02
CA THR A 382 -2.13 -3.00 -11.67
C THR A 382 -1.04 -3.79 -12.39
N ASP A 383 -1.14 -5.11 -12.42
CA ASP A 383 -0.23 -5.99 -13.17
C ASP A 383 -0.14 -5.61 -14.66
N GLN A 384 -1.26 -5.28 -15.30
CA GLN A 384 -1.28 -4.86 -16.71
C GLN A 384 -0.54 -3.55 -16.97
N GLN A 385 -0.35 -2.69 -15.96
CA GLN A 385 0.41 -1.45 -16.09
C GLN A 385 1.92 -1.64 -15.86
N LEU A 386 2.34 -2.77 -15.30
CA LEU A 386 3.74 -3.03 -15.03
C LEU A 386 4.56 -3.22 -16.32
N SER A 387 5.83 -2.83 -16.25
CA SER A 387 6.84 -3.24 -17.21
C SER A 387 6.96 -4.77 -17.27
N ALA A 388 7.48 -5.28 -18.39
CA ALA A 388 7.65 -6.73 -18.56
C ALA A 388 8.59 -7.33 -17.49
N GLU A 389 9.59 -6.57 -17.06
CA GLU A 389 10.56 -6.99 -16.04
C GLU A 389 9.93 -6.98 -14.64
N ALA A 390 9.23 -5.91 -14.24
CA ALA A 390 8.51 -5.87 -12.97
C ALA A 390 7.43 -6.95 -12.88
N ARG A 391 6.74 -7.25 -13.99
CA ARG A 391 5.78 -8.36 -14.05
C ARG A 391 6.46 -9.72 -13.85
N LYS A 392 7.62 -9.96 -14.49
CA LYS A 392 8.43 -11.17 -14.26
C LYS A 392 8.83 -11.28 -12.79
N ALA A 393 9.29 -10.17 -12.19
CA ALA A 393 9.66 -10.12 -10.78
C ALA A 393 8.47 -10.45 -9.87
N LEU A 394 7.29 -9.84 -10.09
CA LEU A 394 6.06 -10.13 -9.33
C LEU A 394 5.75 -11.63 -9.29
N TYR A 395 5.83 -12.30 -10.44
CA TYR A 395 5.52 -13.73 -10.52
C TYR A 395 6.59 -14.58 -9.85
N ALA A 396 7.87 -14.23 -10.02
CA ALA A 396 8.98 -14.91 -9.36
C ALA A 396 8.92 -14.77 -7.83
N LEU A 397 8.55 -13.61 -7.30
CA LEU A 397 8.42 -13.36 -5.85
C LEU A 397 7.38 -14.27 -5.17
N SER A 398 6.50 -14.93 -5.93
CA SER A 398 5.47 -15.81 -5.38
C SER A 398 5.97 -17.09 -4.72
N VAL A 399 7.26 -17.43 -4.91
CA VAL A 399 7.96 -18.54 -4.23
C VAL A 399 8.50 -18.13 -2.86
N LEU A 400 8.63 -16.84 -2.59
CA LEU A 400 9.03 -16.31 -1.28
C LEU A 400 7.85 -16.35 -0.30
N PRO A 401 8.12 -16.41 1.02
CA PRO A 401 7.07 -16.40 2.02
C PRO A 401 6.29 -15.09 1.96
N SER A 402 4.98 -15.18 2.17
CA SER A 402 4.11 -14.01 2.27
C SER A 402 4.06 -13.50 3.72
N LYS A 403 3.44 -12.34 3.95
CA LYS A 403 3.19 -11.83 5.30
C LYS A 403 2.65 -12.93 6.26
N PRO A 404 2.97 -12.87 7.57
CA PRO A 404 3.74 -11.84 8.27
C PRO A 404 5.25 -11.93 8.05
N ASP A 405 5.74 -12.95 7.35
CA ASP A 405 7.16 -13.07 7.02
C ASP A 405 7.63 -11.94 6.10
N ASN A 406 8.94 -11.74 6.10
CA ASN A 406 9.64 -10.77 5.29
C ASN A 406 10.95 -11.37 4.78
N PHE A 407 11.51 -10.79 3.73
CA PHE A 407 12.67 -11.32 3.03
C PHE A 407 13.66 -10.22 2.67
N SER A 408 14.95 -10.57 2.60
CA SER A 408 16.04 -9.63 2.31
C SER A 408 16.04 -9.15 0.85
N GLU A 409 16.72 -8.03 0.56
CA GLU A 409 16.98 -7.58 -0.82
C GLU A 409 17.78 -8.63 -1.60
N GLU A 410 18.71 -9.32 -0.94
CA GLU A 410 19.51 -10.40 -1.52
C GLU A 410 18.63 -11.56 -2.00
N ALA A 411 17.66 -11.99 -1.17
CA ALA A 411 16.68 -13.02 -1.55
C ALA A 411 15.82 -12.57 -2.74
N VAL A 412 15.39 -11.30 -2.77
CA VAL A 412 14.62 -10.74 -3.89
C VAL A 412 15.41 -10.81 -5.19
N VAL A 413 16.64 -10.30 -5.20
CA VAL A 413 17.49 -10.28 -6.39
C VAL A 413 17.79 -11.70 -6.85
N ALA A 414 18.13 -12.61 -5.93
CA ALA A 414 18.41 -14.01 -6.25
C ALA A 414 17.19 -14.70 -6.89
N VAL A 415 16.00 -14.56 -6.30
CA VAL A 415 14.81 -15.25 -6.80
C VAL A 415 14.29 -14.64 -8.10
N THR A 416 14.29 -13.31 -8.22
CA THR A 416 13.69 -12.64 -9.38
C THR A 416 14.61 -12.59 -10.58
N ASP A 417 15.92 -12.51 -10.39
CA ASP A 417 16.90 -12.26 -11.46
C ASP A 417 16.46 -11.05 -12.32
N CYS A 418 16.15 -9.95 -11.62
CA CYS A 418 15.66 -8.69 -12.16
C CYS A 418 16.39 -7.51 -11.51
N SER A 419 16.34 -6.34 -12.14
CA SER A 419 16.90 -5.09 -11.62
C SER A 419 16.13 -4.57 -10.40
N LEU A 420 16.83 -3.81 -9.54
CA LEU A 420 16.18 -3.12 -8.41
C LEU A 420 15.14 -2.09 -8.88
N ASP A 421 15.31 -1.49 -10.07
CA ASP A 421 14.31 -0.60 -10.67
C ASP A 421 12.96 -1.32 -10.88
N ALA A 422 13.00 -2.59 -11.29
CA ALA A 422 11.79 -3.41 -11.42
C ALA A 422 11.14 -3.75 -10.06
N ILE A 423 11.94 -3.85 -9.00
CA ILE A 423 11.45 -4.05 -7.62
C ILE A 423 10.83 -2.76 -7.08
N ASP A 424 11.47 -1.62 -7.31
CA ASP A 424 10.96 -0.30 -6.96
C ASP A 424 9.62 -0.02 -7.65
N GLU A 425 9.46 -0.43 -8.92
CA GLU A 425 8.18 -0.34 -9.63
C GLU A 425 7.06 -1.12 -8.91
N LEU A 426 7.35 -2.29 -8.35
CA LEU A 426 6.37 -3.07 -7.58
C LEU A 426 6.00 -2.41 -6.25
N ILE A 427 6.97 -1.76 -5.59
CA ILE A 427 6.74 -1.01 -4.35
C ILE A 427 5.87 0.22 -4.63
N ASP A 428 6.22 0.96 -5.68
CA ASP A 428 5.48 2.14 -6.10
C ASP A 428 4.05 1.80 -6.50
N ALA A 429 3.85 0.66 -7.17
CA ALA A 429 2.53 0.13 -7.53
C ALA A 429 1.72 -0.42 -6.34
N GLY A 430 2.32 -0.50 -5.15
CA GLY A 430 1.69 -1.05 -3.95
C GLY A 430 1.45 -2.56 -4.02
N LEU A 431 2.27 -3.28 -4.80
CA LEU A 431 2.24 -4.75 -4.90
C LEU A 431 3.30 -5.42 -4.02
N LEU A 432 4.34 -4.69 -3.66
CA LEU A 432 5.37 -5.10 -2.71
C LEU A 432 5.47 -4.03 -1.61
N GLU A 433 5.78 -4.45 -0.40
CA GLU A 433 5.87 -3.54 0.75
C GLU A 433 7.27 -3.56 1.33
N THR A 434 7.73 -2.41 1.80
CA THR A 434 9.00 -2.29 2.54
C THR A 434 8.73 -2.41 4.04
N SER A 435 9.57 -3.21 4.69
CA SER A 435 9.66 -3.37 6.14
C SER A 435 10.86 -2.56 6.67
N ILE A 436 11.08 -2.64 7.98
CA ILE A 436 12.23 -2.04 8.66
C ILE A 436 13.52 -2.65 8.09
N GLU A 437 14.60 -1.85 8.08
CA GLU A 437 15.95 -2.28 7.67
C GLU A 437 16.12 -2.70 6.20
N GLY A 438 15.19 -2.33 5.31
CA GLY A 438 15.33 -2.60 3.87
C GLY A 438 14.91 -4.00 3.45
N ARG A 439 14.11 -4.68 4.30
CA ARG A 439 13.48 -5.96 3.96
C ARG A 439 12.14 -5.73 3.28
N TYR A 440 11.64 -6.75 2.59
CA TYR A 440 10.41 -6.69 1.81
C TYR A 440 9.35 -7.65 2.31
N MET A 441 8.10 -7.33 2.05
CA MET A 441 6.93 -8.13 2.41
C MET A 441 5.97 -8.24 1.22
N LEU A 442 5.53 -9.45 0.91
CA LEU A 442 4.52 -9.73 -0.11
C LEU A 442 3.20 -10.15 0.55
N HIS A 443 2.10 -9.48 0.23
CA HIS A 443 0.80 -9.83 0.76
C HIS A 443 0.29 -11.18 0.19
N GLN A 444 -0.39 -11.99 1.00
CA GLN A 444 -0.79 -13.37 0.68
C GLN A 444 -1.68 -13.43 -0.57
N THR A 445 -2.62 -12.49 -0.74
CA THR A 445 -3.49 -12.46 -1.93
C THR A 445 -2.75 -12.04 -3.20
N ILE A 446 -1.69 -11.25 -3.08
CA ILE A 446 -0.84 -10.86 -4.22
C ILE A 446 0.06 -12.02 -4.61
N ALA A 447 0.62 -12.73 -3.63
CA ALA A 447 1.35 -13.97 -3.86
C ALA A 447 0.45 -15.04 -4.50
N ASP A 448 -0.79 -15.18 -4.04
CA ASP A 448 -1.80 -16.06 -4.62
C ASP A 448 -2.11 -15.67 -6.08
N TYR A 449 -2.22 -14.37 -6.38
CA TYR A 449 -2.41 -13.89 -7.76
C TYR A 449 -1.23 -14.25 -8.65
N ALA A 450 -0.02 -13.99 -8.15
CA ALA A 450 1.22 -14.26 -8.86
C ALA A 450 1.38 -15.76 -9.15
N ARG A 451 1.04 -16.65 -8.20
CA ARG A 451 1.06 -18.13 -8.40
C ARG A 451 0.13 -18.64 -9.50
N LEU A 452 -0.94 -17.90 -9.84
CA LEU A 452 -1.84 -18.29 -10.94
C LEU A 452 -1.20 -18.06 -12.32
N HIS A 453 -0.16 -17.24 -12.38
CA HIS A 453 0.58 -17.00 -13.61
C HIS A 453 1.71 -18.03 -13.65
N GLN A 454 1.65 -18.96 -14.60
CA GLN A 454 2.65 -20.03 -14.72
C GLN A 454 4.04 -19.43 -14.88
N VAL A 455 4.87 -19.64 -13.87
CA VAL A 455 6.31 -19.45 -13.94
C VAL A 455 6.95 -20.83 -14.03
N GLY A 456 8.07 -20.94 -14.75
CA GLY A 456 8.87 -22.16 -14.71
C GLY A 456 9.45 -22.42 -13.31
N THR A 457 10.23 -23.48 -13.18
CA THR A 457 10.82 -23.86 -11.89
C THR A 457 12.01 -22.99 -11.50
N GLU A 458 12.48 -22.10 -12.38
CA GLU A 458 13.72 -21.35 -12.20
C GLU A 458 13.73 -20.46 -10.94
N PRO A 459 12.67 -19.70 -10.58
CA PRO A 459 12.68 -18.92 -9.34
C PRO A 459 12.78 -19.79 -8.08
N ALA A 460 12.10 -20.93 -8.08
CA ALA A 460 12.15 -21.88 -6.97
C ALA A 460 13.53 -22.56 -6.88
N GLU A 461 14.16 -22.87 -8.01
CA GLU A 461 15.54 -23.38 -8.05
C GLU A 461 16.54 -22.34 -7.54
N ARG A 462 16.39 -21.07 -7.92
CA ARG A 462 17.22 -19.97 -7.39
C ARG A 462 17.00 -19.76 -5.88
N LEU A 463 15.76 -19.91 -5.40
CA LEU A 463 15.47 -19.87 -3.96
C LEU A 463 16.19 -20.99 -3.20
N ILE A 464 16.16 -22.22 -3.72
CA ILE A 464 16.84 -23.38 -3.11
C ILE A 464 18.36 -23.13 -3.03
N GLN A 465 18.93 -22.60 -4.11
CA GLN A 465 20.36 -22.27 -4.17
C GLN A 465 20.72 -21.14 -3.19
N TYR A 466 19.94 -20.06 -3.18
CA TYR A 466 20.13 -18.94 -2.25
C TYR A 466 20.11 -19.40 -0.79
N ALA A 467 19.12 -20.22 -0.41
CA ALA A 467 19.00 -20.71 0.96
C ALA A 467 20.18 -21.61 1.36
N HIS A 468 20.71 -22.42 0.43
CA HIS A 468 21.92 -23.21 0.68
C HIS A 468 23.12 -22.31 0.98
N GLU A 469 23.42 -21.37 0.08
CA GLU A 469 24.55 -20.45 0.22
C GLU A 469 24.45 -19.62 1.51
N PHE A 470 23.25 -19.10 1.81
CA PHE A 470 22.99 -18.31 2.99
C PHE A 470 23.19 -19.11 4.29
N VAL A 471 22.69 -20.34 4.37
CA VAL A 471 22.85 -21.18 5.56
C VAL A 471 24.32 -21.59 5.74
N GLU A 472 25.03 -21.93 4.66
CA GLU A 472 26.46 -22.26 4.75
C GLU A 472 27.29 -21.08 5.27
N GLU A 473 27.06 -19.87 4.73
CA GLU A 473 27.77 -18.65 5.11
C GLU A 473 27.47 -18.26 6.58
N HIS A 474 26.20 -18.37 6.99
CA HIS A 474 25.71 -17.87 8.28
C HIS A 474 25.42 -18.96 9.31
N ARG A 475 25.99 -20.16 9.16
CA ARG A 475 25.74 -21.33 10.03
C ARG A 475 25.85 -21.10 11.55
N THR A 476 26.63 -20.09 11.98
CA THR A 476 26.81 -19.71 13.39
C THR A 476 26.14 -18.39 13.76
N ASP A 477 25.60 -17.64 12.79
CA ASP A 477 24.91 -16.39 13.01
C ASP A 477 23.41 -16.63 13.12
N TYR A 478 22.98 -16.95 14.35
CA TYR A 478 21.58 -17.29 14.61
C TYR A 478 20.64 -16.10 14.57
N GLU A 479 21.14 -14.87 14.60
CA GLU A 479 20.30 -13.67 14.43
C GLU A 479 19.91 -13.53 12.96
N LEU A 480 20.88 -13.63 12.04
CA LEU A 480 20.61 -13.62 10.61
C LEU A 480 19.77 -14.82 10.15
N LEU A 481 20.05 -16.02 10.66
CA LEU A 481 19.24 -17.21 10.34
C LEU A 481 17.80 -17.10 10.85
N ASP A 482 17.54 -16.38 11.93
CA ASP A 482 16.18 -16.13 12.43
C ASP A 482 15.43 -15.18 11.51
N LEU A 483 16.09 -14.11 11.06
CA LEU A 483 15.52 -13.15 10.10
C LEU A 483 15.20 -13.79 8.74
N GLU A 484 16.05 -14.70 8.25
CA GLU A 484 15.88 -15.37 6.95
C GLU A 484 15.14 -16.72 7.07
N SER A 485 14.70 -17.11 8.27
CA SER A 485 14.12 -18.43 8.54
C SER A 485 12.93 -18.75 7.66
N GLY A 486 12.02 -17.79 7.43
CA GLY A 486 10.86 -17.96 6.55
C GLY A 486 11.25 -18.26 5.10
N VAL A 487 12.30 -17.61 4.60
CA VAL A 487 12.83 -17.81 3.24
C VAL A 487 13.48 -19.19 3.12
N ILE A 488 14.26 -19.60 4.12
CA ILE A 488 14.90 -20.91 4.16
C ILE A 488 13.83 -22.01 4.22
N ILE A 489 12.79 -21.86 5.03
CA ILE A 489 11.67 -22.82 5.11
C ILE A 489 10.97 -22.92 3.75
N ALA A 490 10.68 -21.80 3.09
CA ALA A 490 10.09 -21.79 1.75
C ALA A 490 10.97 -22.53 0.74
N ALA A 491 12.30 -22.36 0.82
CA ALA A 491 13.26 -23.08 -0.01
C ALA A 491 13.23 -24.61 0.23
N LEU A 492 13.13 -25.05 1.49
CA LEU A 492 13.00 -26.47 1.83
C LEU A 492 11.69 -27.07 1.30
N GLU A 493 10.59 -26.31 1.35
CA GLU A 493 9.32 -26.74 0.76
C GLU A 493 9.39 -26.81 -0.77
N ALA A 494 10.03 -25.84 -1.41
CA ALA A 494 10.28 -25.84 -2.85
C ALA A 494 11.15 -27.03 -3.28
N ALA A 495 12.25 -27.33 -2.57
CA ALA A 495 13.11 -28.48 -2.86
C ALA A 495 12.35 -29.80 -2.78
N HIS A 496 11.49 -29.96 -1.78
CA HIS A 496 10.64 -31.12 -1.65
C HIS A 496 9.61 -31.22 -2.80
N ALA A 497 8.93 -30.11 -3.14
CA ALA A 497 7.92 -30.08 -4.20
C ALA A 497 8.50 -30.36 -5.60
N LEU A 498 9.72 -29.88 -5.86
CA LEU A 498 10.45 -30.09 -7.11
C LEU A 498 11.26 -31.40 -7.14
N ASN A 499 11.19 -32.22 -6.08
CA ASN A 499 11.91 -33.47 -5.96
C ASN A 499 13.45 -33.31 -6.08
N ARG A 500 13.98 -32.17 -5.61
CA ARG A 500 15.41 -31.84 -5.51
C ARG A 500 16.02 -32.49 -4.27
N LYS A 501 16.19 -33.82 -4.33
CA LYS A 501 16.49 -34.67 -3.16
C LYS A 501 17.85 -34.36 -2.54
N GLU A 502 18.89 -34.19 -3.36
CA GLU A 502 20.25 -33.91 -2.88
C GLU A 502 20.30 -32.56 -2.12
N GLU A 503 19.72 -31.53 -2.73
CA GLU A 503 19.67 -30.17 -2.16
C GLU A 503 18.79 -30.13 -0.90
N LEU A 504 17.67 -30.85 -0.89
CA LEU A 504 16.82 -30.98 0.30
C LEU A 504 17.57 -31.61 1.47
N VAL A 505 18.29 -32.71 1.24
CA VAL A 505 19.03 -33.40 2.30
C VAL A 505 20.11 -32.48 2.87
N ARG A 506 20.88 -31.83 2.00
CA ARG A 506 21.95 -30.92 2.40
C ARG A 506 21.43 -29.74 3.21
N ASN A 507 20.46 -28.99 2.68
CA ASN A 507 19.94 -27.79 3.33
C ASN A 507 19.26 -28.11 4.66
N VAL A 508 18.53 -29.23 4.76
CA VAL A 508 17.93 -29.65 6.05
C VAL A 508 18.99 -29.98 7.09
N CYS A 509 20.05 -30.70 6.71
CA CYS A 509 21.10 -31.09 7.65
C CYS A 509 21.89 -29.88 8.19
N GLU A 510 22.05 -28.84 7.38
CA GLU A 510 22.74 -27.60 7.76
C GLU A 510 21.85 -26.68 8.60
N PHE A 511 20.55 -26.62 8.31
CA PHE A 511 19.61 -25.75 9.01
C PHE A 511 19.01 -26.36 10.30
N ALA A 512 18.96 -27.70 10.41
CA ALA A 512 18.40 -28.38 11.58
C ALA A 512 18.98 -27.93 12.94
N PRO A 513 20.30 -27.72 13.12
CA PRO A 513 20.87 -27.19 14.36
C PRO A 513 20.23 -25.89 14.83
N PHE A 514 19.97 -24.95 13.92
CA PHE A 514 19.32 -23.69 14.22
C PHE A 514 17.88 -23.90 14.72
N LEU A 515 17.10 -24.74 14.02
CA LEU A 515 15.72 -25.05 14.43
C LEU A 515 15.65 -25.71 15.81
N LEU A 516 16.58 -26.62 16.11
CA LEU A 516 16.74 -27.27 17.41
C LEU A 516 17.06 -26.25 18.52
N MET A 517 17.93 -25.27 18.22
CA MET A 517 18.31 -24.22 19.15
C MET A 517 17.13 -23.29 19.47
N ARG A 518 16.36 -22.87 18.46
CA ARG A 518 15.15 -22.04 18.63
C ARG A 518 13.98 -22.78 19.27
N GLY A 519 14.08 -24.09 19.47
CA GLY A 519 13.00 -24.91 20.05
C GLY A 519 11.88 -25.25 19.06
N ASN A 520 12.09 -25.06 17.76
CA ASN A 520 11.10 -25.31 16.70
C ASN A 520 11.04 -26.81 16.33
N TYR A 521 10.83 -27.66 17.33
CA TYR A 521 10.96 -29.12 17.20
C TYR A 521 9.98 -29.75 16.20
N SER A 522 8.73 -29.27 16.16
CA SER A 522 7.71 -29.80 15.24
C SER A 522 8.08 -29.53 13.77
N LEU A 523 8.59 -28.32 13.49
CA LEU A 523 9.05 -27.93 12.17
C LEU A 523 10.31 -28.70 11.79
N ALA A 524 11.30 -28.76 12.69
CA ALA A 524 12.52 -29.53 12.49
C ALA A 524 12.21 -30.99 12.15
N LYS A 525 11.30 -31.62 12.91
CA LYS A 525 10.88 -33.01 12.69
C LYS A 525 10.31 -33.22 11.29
N ARG A 526 9.38 -32.36 10.86
CA ARG A 526 8.76 -32.44 9.52
C ARG A 526 9.81 -32.42 8.40
N HIS A 527 10.77 -31.50 8.46
CA HIS A 527 11.78 -31.37 7.41
C HIS A 527 12.85 -32.47 7.48
N VAL A 528 13.27 -32.87 8.69
CA VAL A 528 14.20 -33.99 8.89
C VAL A 528 13.62 -35.32 8.40
N GLU A 529 12.33 -35.59 8.64
CA GLU A 529 11.66 -36.80 8.13
C GLU A 529 11.60 -36.83 6.59
N ARG A 530 11.33 -35.68 5.96
CA ARG A 530 11.36 -35.53 4.49
C ARG A 530 12.77 -35.73 3.92
N ALA A 531 13.76 -35.11 4.54
CA ALA A 531 15.17 -35.27 4.16
C ALA A 531 15.63 -36.72 4.34
N HIS A 532 15.23 -37.39 5.42
CA HIS A 532 15.57 -38.80 5.65
C HIS A 532 15.03 -39.70 4.53
N ALA A 533 13.76 -39.51 4.15
CA ALA A 533 13.17 -40.24 3.04
C ALA A 533 13.87 -39.95 1.70
N ALA A 534 14.26 -38.69 1.46
CA ALA A 534 15.01 -38.30 0.27
C ALA A 534 16.43 -38.93 0.25
N ALA A 535 17.15 -38.89 1.37
CA ALA A 535 18.50 -39.46 1.51
C ALA A 535 18.51 -40.98 1.28
N ALA A 536 17.50 -41.68 1.83
CA ALA A 536 17.35 -43.12 1.62
C ALA A 536 17.05 -43.48 0.16
N ASP A 537 16.35 -42.62 -0.57
CA ASP A 537 16.00 -42.85 -1.97
C ASP A 537 17.19 -42.62 -2.93
N ILE A 538 18.10 -41.72 -2.59
CA ILE A 538 19.32 -41.42 -3.38
C ILE A 538 20.57 -42.18 -2.88
N ASP A 539 20.40 -43.14 -1.98
CA ASP A 539 21.50 -43.90 -1.34
C ASP A 539 22.58 -43.03 -0.64
N ASP A 540 22.20 -41.83 -0.17
CA ASP A 540 23.09 -40.94 0.59
C ASP A 540 23.23 -41.42 2.05
N THR A 541 24.23 -42.26 2.28
CA THR A 541 24.54 -42.81 3.61
C THR A 541 24.85 -41.73 4.64
N TYR A 542 25.50 -40.63 4.23
CA TYR A 542 25.85 -39.54 5.12
C TYR A 542 24.60 -38.74 5.53
N GLY A 543 23.74 -38.42 4.55
CA GLY A 543 22.43 -37.81 4.79
C GLY A 543 21.52 -38.65 5.68
N VAL A 544 21.47 -39.97 5.47
CA VAL A 544 20.71 -40.89 6.34
C VAL A 544 21.21 -40.84 7.79
N ALA A 545 22.53 -40.87 7.99
CA ALA A 545 23.11 -40.80 9.34
C ALA A 545 22.82 -39.47 10.04
N ASN A 546 22.99 -38.34 9.36
CA ASN A 546 22.74 -37.01 9.92
C ASN A 546 21.26 -36.76 10.22
N THR A 547 20.37 -37.16 9.32
CA THR A 547 18.92 -37.03 9.56
C THR A 547 18.46 -37.87 10.74
N LEU A 548 19.00 -39.08 10.93
CA LEU A 548 18.73 -39.90 12.12
C LEU A 548 19.28 -39.27 13.40
N LEU A 549 20.50 -38.70 13.37
CA LEU A 549 21.07 -37.97 14.50
C LEU A 549 20.14 -36.82 14.92
N TYR A 550 19.73 -35.97 13.98
CA TYR A 550 18.85 -34.84 14.30
C TYR A 550 17.48 -35.29 14.77
N ARG A 551 16.93 -36.37 14.21
CA ARG A 551 15.68 -36.96 14.72
C ARG A 551 15.81 -37.41 16.17
N GLY A 552 16.90 -38.10 16.53
CA GLY A 552 17.16 -38.51 17.91
C GLY A 552 17.29 -37.30 18.86
N LEU A 553 18.01 -36.25 18.43
CA LEU A 553 18.13 -35.01 19.21
C LEU A 553 16.77 -34.32 19.42
N ILE A 554 15.90 -34.30 18.40
CA ILE A 554 14.54 -33.75 18.50
C ILE A 554 13.72 -34.54 19.53
N GLU A 555 13.70 -35.88 19.42
CA GLU A 555 12.96 -36.75 20.36
C GLU A 555 13.48 -36.59 21.79
N GLN A 556 14.81 -36.48 21.97
CA GLN A 556 15.42 -36.24 23.28
C GLN A 556 14.95 -34.91 23.88
N LYS A 557 14.89 -33.84 23.08
CA LYS A 557 14.42 -32.52 23.51
C LYS A 557 12.93 -32.49 23.82
N GLN A 558 12.14 -33.34 23.17
CA GLN A 558 10.71 -33.52 23.43
C GLN A 558 10.40 -34.49 24.59
N GLY A 559 11.42 -35.15 25.16
CA GLY A 559 11.27 -36.07 26.29
C GLY A 559 10.96 -37.53 25.90
N ASN A 560 11.06 -37.88 24.62
CA ASN A 560 10.79 -39.21 24.08
C ASN A 560 12.05 -40.09 24.08
N TYR A 561 12.65 -40.32 25.25
CA TYR A 561 13.98 -40.95 25.41
C TYR A 561 14.13 -42.38 24.86
N SER A 562 13.03 -43.10 24.63
CA SER A 562 13.08 -44.43 24.02
C SER A 562 13.17 -44.39 22.49
N GLN A 563 12.71 -43.29 21.89
CA GLN A 563 12.80 -43.05 20.44
C GLN A 563 14.06 -42.29 20.05
N ALA A 564 14.58 -41.46 20.97
CA ALA A 564 15.91 -40.87 20.90
C ALA A 564 17.00 -41.94 21.05
#